data_AF-A0A7S2VQZ7-F1
#
_entry.id   AF-A0A7S2VQZ7-F1
#
_cell.length_a   1.000
_cell.length_b   1.000
_cell.length_c   1.000
_cell.angle_alpha   90.00
_cell.angle_beta   90.00
_cell.angle_gamma   90.00
#
_symmetry.space_group_name_H-M   'P 1'
#
loop_
_entity.id
_entity.type
_entity.pdbx_description
1 polymer ?
#
loop_
_entity_poly.entity_id
_entity_poly.type
_entity_poly.pdbx_seq_one_letter_code
_entity_poly.pdbx_strand_id
1 'polypeptide(L)'
;QSELGLHPVQVALQVALPEIDGAIEPLIYAGRDGQSGRAIPMQDRIGALATRALNWARLRGTPNSEKKVCICLFQFPPDKGNVGTAAYLDVFGSIFSVLQKLKAEGYTVEDIPTDIEGLQKSVLEDPEASYSMADLNVEYRMSVGEYEKLCPYAADLRENWGPPPGQLNTDGKDLLVYGKRFGNIFLGVQPTFGYEGDPMRLLFAKSASPHHGFAAFYTYLEFVFKADCMLHFGTHGSLEFMPGKQVGMSGYCYPDRLISVLPNLYYYAANNPSEATIAKRRAYASTISYLTPPAENAGLYKGLNELSDLVKSYQGLRENPQRGATIVNSIVATARQCNLDKDIEDLPEEDFDTKQVNIEDRDAIVGKVYRRLMEIEARALPMGLHRIGVPPTAEESIATLVNIAQLDRPEMGVKGLPRIIAESVGRDAEGIYRGADDGVLDDVGRLQQLTLASRAAVRALVLESTNPATGRVEQVNPFLRDVFSFFGGGSPWKKALAEAGFPECSEDDLKPLFNYLEVCLGEIVRNNELPGLVKALQGEFIPPGPGGDPIRNPDVLPTGKNMHALDPNSIPTKAAADVALVVVNRLLEGLEKQGEAPESIAFTLWGTDN
;
A
#
# COMPACT_ATOMS: atom_id res chain seq x y z
N GLN A 1 4.61 -22.67 -28.51
CA GLN A 1 5.32 -21.79 -27.55
C GLN A 1 4.42 -21.62 -26.33
N SER A 2 4.99 -21.58 -25.11
CA SER A 2 4.21 -21.44 -23.87
C SER A 2 3.78 -19.99 -23.64
N GLU A 3 2.51 -19.77 -23.28
CA GLU A 3 1.99 -18.46 -22.82
C GLU A 3 2.43 -18.13 -21.38
N LEU A 4 2.77 -19.14 -20.57
CA LEU A 4 3.24 -18.94 -19.19
C LEU A 4 4.70 -18.44 -19.12
N GLY A 5 5.54 -18.88 -20.07
CA GLY A 5 6.99 -18.70 -20.00
C GLY A 5 7.66 -19.84 -19.25
N LEU A 6 7.89 -19.67 -17.94
CA LEU A 6 8.55 -20.68 -17.09
C LEU A 6 7.56 -21.66 -16.45
N HIS A 7 8.04 -22.88 -16.14
CA HIS A 7 7.27 -23.86 -15.38
C HIS A 7 7.14 -23.41 -13.90
N PRO A 8 6.02 -23.64 -13.18
CA PRO A 8 5.83 -23.16 -11.80
C PRO A 8 6.98 -23.48 -10.84
N VAL A 9 7.51 -24.71 -10.90
CA VAL A 9 8.68 -25.13 -10.10
C VAL A 9 9.92 -24.27 -10.39
N GLN A 10 10.14 -23.88 -11.65
CA GLN A 10 11.24 -22.99 -12.01
C GLN A 10 10.98 -21.57 -11.54
N VAL A 11 9.73 -21.10 -11.54
CA VAL A 11 9.37 -19.79 -11.00
C VAL A 11 9.71 -19.70 -9.52
N ALA A 12 9.32 -20.72 -8.73
CA ALA A 12 9.66 -20.76 -7.31
C ALA A 12 11.18 -20.72 -7.09
N LEU A 13 11.93 -21.60 -7.75
CA LEU A 13 13.35 -21.79 -7.47
C LEU A 13 14.28 -20.74 -8.12
N GLN A 14 13.94 -20.24 -9.31
CA GLN A 14 14.83 -19.39 -10.13
C GLN A 14 14.37 -17.93 -10.20
N VAL A 15 13.16 -17.62 -9.72
CA VAL A 15 12.63 -16.25 -9.73
C VAL A 15 12.31 -15.80 -8.31
N ALA A 16 11.44 -16.51 -7.58
CA ALA A 16 10.99 -16.08 -6.25
C ALA A 16 12.12 -16.10 -5.21
N LEU A 17 12.95 -17.16 -5.15
CA LEU A 17 14.07 -17.19 -4.20
C LEU A 17 15.12 -16.10 -4.48
N PRO A 18 15.59 -15.87 -5.72
CA PRO A 18 16.47 -14.74 -6.00
C PRO A 18 15.87 -13.36 -5.73
N GLU A 19 14.54 -13.19 -5.83
CA GLU A 19 13.88 -11.93 -5.46
C GLU A 19 14.09 -11.60 -3.97
N ILE A 20 14.16 -12.61 -3.09
CA ILE A 20 14.47 -12.47 -1.65
C ILE A 20 15.91 -12.00 -1.45
N ASP A 21 16.85 -12.47 -2.27
CA ASP A 21 18.24 -11.99 -2.28
C ASP A 21 18.39 -10.58 -2.90
N GLY A 22 17.30 -9.99 -3.39
CA GLY A 22 17.29 -8.65 -4.01
C GLY A 22 17.59 -8.65 -5.50
N ALA A 23 17.52 -9.79 -6.18
CA ALA A 23 17.62 -9.85 -7.63
C ALA A 23 16.44 -9.09 -8.30
N ILE A 24 16.72 -8.47 -9.43
CA ILE A 24 15.82 -7.50 -10.08
C ILE A 24 15.24 -8.06 -11.39
N GLU A 25 16.02 -8.84 -12.15
CA GLU A 25 15.71 -9.14 -13.56
C GLU A 25 15.72 -10.65 -13.86
N PRO A 26 14.54 -11.32 -13.90
CA PRO A 26 14.45 -12.75 -14.22
C PRO A 26 14.50 -13.01 -15.73
N LEU A 27 15.60 -12.63 -16.37
CA LEU A 27 15.86 -12.76 -17.79
C LEU A 27 16.26 -14.20 -18.17
N ILE A 28 15.50 -14.80 -19.10
CA ILE A 28 15.86 -16.09 -19.69
C ILE A 28 16.95 -15.86 -20.74
N TYR A 29 18.05 -16.60 -20.71
CA TYR A 29 19.13 -16.53 -21.73
C TYR A 29 19.41 -17.86 -22.44
N ALA A 30 18.90 -18.98 -21.93
CA ALA A 30 19.07 -20.30 -22.51
C ALA A 30 17.89 -21.22 -22.12
N GLY A 31 17.60 -22.22 -22.96
CA GLY A 31 16.66 -23.30 -22.67
C GLY A 31 17.38 -24.65 -22.60
N ARG A 32 16.78 -25.67 -21.98
CA ARG A 32 17.33 -27.04 -22.02
C ARG A 32 16.63 -27.88 -23.08
N ASP A 33 17.40 -28.62 -23.86
CA ASP A 33 16.87 -29.64 -24.75
C ASP A 33 16.30 -30.82 -23.96
N GLY A 34 15.14 -31.32 -24.38
CA GLY A 34 14.42 -32.40 -23.70
C GLY A 34 15.08 -33.78 -23.84
N GLN A 35 15.90 -34.00 -24.88
CA GLN A 35 16.55 -35.30 -25.10
C GLN A 35 17.92 -35.38 -24.41
N SER A 36 18.75 -34.35 -24.57
CA SER A 36 20.13 -34.34 -24.09
C SER A 36 20.33 -33.60 -22.77
N GLY A 37 19.33 -32.81 -22.33
CA GLY A 37 19.45 -31.91 -21.17
C GLY A 37 20.43 -30.74 -21.39
N ARG A 38 21.03 -30.61 -22.58
CA ARG A 38 22.02 -29.57 -22.88
C ARG A 38 21.34 -28.19 -22.92
N ALA A 39 22.03 -27.19 -22.40
CA ALA A 39 21.62 -25.80 -22.51
C ALA A 39 21.85 -25.29 -23.94
N ILE A 40 20.80 -24.78 -24.56
CA ILE A 40 20.82 -24.12 -25.87
C ILE A 40 20.72 -22.61 -25.61
N PRO A 41 21.76 -21.83 -25.96
CA PRO A 41 21.75 -20.39 -25.78
C PRO A 41 20.78 -19.68 -26.73
N MET A 42 20.20 -18.58 -26.28
CA MET A 42 19.35 -17.69 -27.08
C MET A 42 20.05 -16.36 -27.28
N GLN A 43 20.56 -16.12 -28.50
CA GLN A 43 21.48 -15.01 -28.77
C GLN A 43 20.87 -13.63 -28.52
N ASP A 44 19.61 -13.44 -28.89
CA ASP A 44 18.83 -12.22 -28.64
C ASP A 44 18.76 -11.92 -27.14
N ARG A 45 18.46 -12.94 -26.35
CA ARG A 45 18.33 -12.80 -24.90
C ARG A 45 19.66 -12.56 -24.20
N ILE A 46 20.72 -13.22 -24.64
CA ILE A 46 22.08 -12.99 -24.14
C ILE A 46 22.48 -11.53 -24.42
N GLY A 47 22.18 -11.01 -25.61
CA GLY A 47 22.40 -9.61 -25.96
C GLY A 47 21.65 -8.64 -25.05
N ALA A 48 20.36 -8.89 -24.80
CA ALA A 48 19.55 -8.08 -23.89
C ALA A 48 20.11 -8.09 -22.46
N LEU A 49 20.42 -9.27 -21.92
CA LEU A 49 20.99 -9.42 -20.57
C LEU A 49 22.33 -8.68 -20.44
N ALA A 50 23.24 -8.88 -21.41
CA ALA A 50 24.54 -8.22 -21.40
C ALA A 50 24.40 -6.69 -21.48
N THR A 51 23.50 -6.19 -22.32
CA THR A 51 23.29 -4.74 -22.49
C THR A 51 22.68 -4.12 -21.24
N ARG A 52 21.71 -4.79 -20.60
CA ARG A 52 21.11 -4.32 -19.33
C ARG A 52 22.14 -4.30 -18.20
N ALA A 53 22.94 -5.35 -18.06
CA ALA A 53 24.03 -5.39 -17.09
C ALA A 53 25.06 -4.25 -17.33
N LEU A 54 25.40 -3.98 -18.59
CA LEU A 54 26.27 -2.85 -18.95
C LEU A 54 25.64 -1.49 -18.66
N ASN A 55 24.32 -1.34 -18.83
CA ASN A 55 23.63 -0.08 -18.51
C ASN A 55 23.58 0.18 -17.00
N TRP A 56 23.36 -0.85 -16.17
CA TRP A 56 23.52 -0.74 -14.72
C TRP A 56 24.95 -0.37 -14.32
N ALA A 57 25.96 -0.98 -14.94
CA ALA A 57 27.36 -0.63 -14.70
C ALA A 57 27.69 0.80 -15.16
N ARG A 58 27.13 1.24 -16.30
CA ARG A 58 27.26 2.62 -16.79
C ARG A 58 26.65 3.61 -15.82
N LEU A 59 25.48 3.32 -15.26
CA LEU A 59 24.81 4.18 -14.28
C LEU A 59 25.70 4.48 -13.06
N ARG A 60 26.56 3.53 -12.67
CA ARG A 60 27.58 3.74 -11.62
C ARG A 60 28.78 4.56 -12.09
N GLY A 61 29.21 4.40 -13.34
CA GLY A 61 30.37 5.09 -13.90
C GLY A 61 30.10 6.53 -14.36
N THR A 62 28.86 6.85 -14.75
CA THR A 62 28.47 8.19 -15.22
C THR A 62 28.42 9.18 -14.05
N PRO A 63 29.02 10.38 -14.16
CA PRO A 63 28.86 11.44 -13.16
C PRO A 63 27.39 11.87 -13.00
N ASN A 64 26.95 12.19 -11.79
CA ASN A 64 25.55 12.59 -11.52
C ASN A 64 25.08 13.76 -12.40
N SER A 65 25.96 14.72 -12.71
CA SER A 65 25.67 15.86 -13.57
C SER A 65 25.32 15.46 -15.02
N GLU A 66 25.81 14.32 -15.48
CA GLU A 66 25.61 13.83 -16.86
C GLU A 66 24.46 12.82 -16.97
N LYS A 67 24.03 12.23 -15.84
CA LYS A 67 22.96 11.24 -15.82
C LYS A 67 21.63 11.84 -16.27
N LYS A 68 20.98 11.17 -17.21
CA LYS A 68 19.64 11.49 -17.69
C LYS A 68 18.61 10.56 -17.09
N VAL A 69 17.65 11.11 -16.36
CA VAL A 69 16.62 10.32 -15.67
C VAL A 69 15.25 10.68 -16.22
N CYS A 70 14.49 9.68 -16.65
CA CYS A 70 13.07 9.85 -16.91
C CYS A 70 12.29 9.55 -15.64
N ILE A 71 11.47 10.50 -15.19
CA ILE A 71 10.43 10.30 -14.19
C ILE A 71 9.12 10.13 -14.95
N CYS A 72 8.46 8.98 -14.79
CA CYS A 72 7.27 8.62 -15.54
C CYS A 72 6.01 8.67 -14.67
N LEU A 73 5.05 9.48 -15.11
CA LEU A 73 3.72 9.63 -14.54
C LEU A 73 2.71 8.75 -15.28
N PHE A 74 1.79 8.14 -14.53
CA PHE A 74 0.68 7.39 -15.12
C PHE A 74 -0.57 8.25 -15.27
N GLN A 75 -1.39 7.90 -16.27
CA GLN A 75 -2.71 8.46 -16.51
C GLN A 75 -3.76 7.37 -16.26
N PHE A 76 -4.11 7.13 -14.99
CA PHE A 76 -5.04 6.08 -14.60
C PHE A 76 -5.93 6.49 -13.41
N PRO A 77 -7.26 6.27 -13.46
CA PRO A 77 -8.06 5.73 -14.57
C PRO A 77 -8.12 6.67 -15.79
N PRO A 78 -8.12 6.13 -17.03
CA PRO A 78 -7.96 6.92 -18.27
C PRO A 78 -9.11 7.91 -18.52
N ASP A 79 -10.30 7.65 -17.97
CA ASP A 79 -11.53 8.40 -18.28
C ASP A 79 -11.81 9.55 -17.29
N LYS A 80 -11.01 9.67 -16.22
CA LYS A 80 -11.23 10.63 -15.13
C LYS A 80 -10.21 11.75 -15.06
N GLY A 81 -9.27 11.82 -16.00
CA GLY A 81 -8.32 12.93 -16.03
C GLY A 81 -7.19 12.87 -15.01
N ASN A 82 -6.97 11.71 -14.39
CA ASN A 82 -6.13 11.54 -13.22
C ASN A 82 -4.64 11.34 -13.56
N VAL A 83 -3.98 12.34 -14.15
CA VAL A 83 -2.52 12.29 -14.35
C VAL A 83 -1.80 12.39 -13.01
N GLY A 84 -0.94 11.42 -12.73
CA GLY A 84 -0.18 11.41 -11.49
C GLY A 84 -1.04 11.12 -10.26
N THR A 85 -2.07 10.29 -10.38
CA THR A 85 -2.70 9.68 -9.19
C THR A 85 -2.11 8.30 -8.95
N ALA A 86 -1.80 8.01 -7.69
CA ALA A 86 -1.38 6.70 -7.25
C ALA A 86 -2.00 6.40 -5.89
N ALA A 87 -2.18 5.12 -5.57
CA ALA A 87 -2.79 4.71 -4.31
C ALA A 87 -2.02 5.33 -3.12
N TYR A 88 -2.72 6.19 -2.39
CA TYR A 88 -2.24 6.86 -1.19
C TYR A 88 -0.93 7.65 -1.34
N LEU A 89 -0.63 8.20 -2.51
CA LEU A 89 0.61 8.94 -2.77
C LEU A 89 0.33 10.34 -3.34
N ASP A 90 0.94 11.36 -2.73
CA ASP A 90 1.03 12.72 -3.26
C ASP A 90 2.13 12.72 -4.33
N VAL A 91 1.76 12.38 -5.56
CA VAL A 91 2.72 12.14 -6.65
C VAL A 91 3.51 13.39 -6.98
N PHE A 92 2.86 14.54 -7.19
CA PHE A 92 3.56 15.78 -7.52
C PHE A 92 4.40 16.30 -6.35
N GLY A 93 3.91 16.22 -5.12
CA GLY A 93 4.72 16.55 -3.94
C GLY A 93 5.93 15.63 -3.78
N SER A 94 5.76 14.33 -4.06
CA SER A 94 6.84 13.34 -4.01
C SER A 94 7.89 13.59 -5.09
N ILE A 95 7.46 13.89 -6.32
CA ILE A 95 8.36 14.24 -7.43
C ILE A 95 9.10 15.54 -7.12
N PHE A 96 8.43 16.54 -6.55
CA PHE A 96 9.08 17.78 -6.12
C PHE A 96 10.21 17.50 -5.10
N SER A 97 9.95 16.66 -4.09
CA SER A 97 10.97 16.22 -3.13
C SER A 97 12.11 15.43 -3.80
N VAL A 98 11.81 14.57 -4.78
CA VAL A 98 12.82 13.85 -5.55
C VAL A 98 13.67 14.80 -6.40
N LEU A 99 13.08 15.75 -7.11
CA LEU A 99 13.82 16.72 -7.92
C LEU A 99 14.75 17.60 -7.06
N GLN A 100 14.27 18.05 -5.89
CA GLN A 100 15.09 18.75 -4.91
C GLN A 100 16.26 17.90 -4.43
N LYS A 101 16.00 16.63 -4.10
CA LYS A 101 17.05 15.70 -3.67
C LYS A 101 18.07 15.45 -4.77
N LEU A 102 17.64 15.20 -6.01
CA LEU A 102 18.53 15.00 -7.15
C LEU A 102 19.42 16.22 -7.40
N LYS A 103 18.85 17.43 -7.32
CA LYS A 103 19.64 18.67 -7.43
C LYS A 103 20.69 18.77 -6.32
N ALA A 104 20.35 18.42 -5.08
CA ALA A 104 21.28 18.41 -3.95
C ALA A 104 22.41 17.36 -4.11
N GLU A 105 22.12 16.23 -4.77
CA GLU A 105 23.09 15.17 -5.09
C GLU A 105 23.92 15.46 -6.36
N GLY A 106 23.78 16.65 -6.96
CA GLY A 106 24.59 17.10 -8.09
C GLY A 106 24.09 16.66 -9.47
N TYR A 107 22.82 16.26 -9.60
CA TYR A 107 22.20 16.05 -10.90
C TYR A 107 21.87 17.40 -11.55
N THR A 108 21.94 17.45 -12.88
CA THR A 108 21.57 18.66 -13.65
C THR A 108 20.05 18.80 -13.69
N VAL A 109 19.50 19.57 -12.74
CA VAL A 109 18.06 19.91 -12.66
C VAL A 109 17.90 21.41 -12.86
N GLU A 110 17.40 21.79 -14.03
CA GLU A 110 17.20 23.18 -14.45
C GLU A 110 15.72 23.55 -14.40
N ASP A 111 15.40 24.84 -14.31
CA ASP A 111 14.03 25.38 -14.38
C ASP A 111 13.01 24.71 -13.44
N ILE A 112 13.49 24.22 -12.29
CA ILE A 112 12.61 23.63 -11.27
C ILE A 112 11.68 24.72 -10.72
N PRO A 113 10.35 24.51 -10.69
CA PRO A 113 9.42 25.47 -10.10
C PRO A 113 9.70 25.67 -8.60
N THR A 114 9.21 26.77 -8.04
CA THR A 114 9.40 27.10 -6.62
C THR A 114 8.48 26.33 -5.67
N ASP A 115 7.39 25.77 -6.20
CA ASP A 115 6.34 25.06 -5.47
C ASP A 115 5.74 23.91 -6.30
N ILE A 116 4.90 23.10 -5.64
CA ILE A 116 4.26 21.92 -6.22
C ILE A 116 3.24 22.32 -7.29
N GLU A 117 2.52 23.43 -7.10
CA GLU A 117 1.53 23.93 -8.06
C GLU A 117 2.18 24.35 -9.38
N GLY A 118 3.35 25.01 -9.31
CA GLY A 118 4.16 25.34 -10.48
C GLY A 118 4.69 24.10 -11.20
N LEU A 119 5.04 23.03 -10.47
CA LEU A 119 5.39 21.74 -11.07
C LEU A 119 4.21 21.11 -11.80
N GLN A 120 3.01 21.12 -11.21
CA GLN A 120 1.80 20.64 -11.86
C GLN A 120 1.51 21.42 -13.15
N LYS A 121 1.51 22.76 -13.08
CA LYS A 121 1.27 23.64 -14.23
C LYS A 121 2.31 23.51 -15.35
N SER A 122 3.51 23.05 -15.03
CA SER A 122 4.55 22.83 -16.05
C SER A 122 4.28 21.60 -16.94
N VAL A 123 3.43 20.69 -16.47
CA VAL A 123 3.05 19.45 -17.16
C VAL A 123 1.60 19.51 -17.66
N LEU A 124 0.71 20.17 -16.90
CA LEU A 124 -0.71 20.34 -17.17
C LEU A 124 -1.00 21.81 -17.52
N GLU A 125 -1.51 22.08 -18.72
CA GLU A 125 -1.80 23.44 -19.21
C GLU A 125 -3.00 24.10 -18.48
N ASP A 126 -4.00 23.31 -18.06
CA ASP A 126 -5.11 23.74 -17.19
C ASP A 126 -5.36 22.72 -16.05
N PRO A 127 -4.98 23.04 -14.80
CA PRO A 127 -5.18 22.13 -13.66
C PRO A 127 -6.64 22.01 -13.17
N GLU A 128 -7.55 22.89 -13.59
CA GLU A 128 -8.93 23.00 -13.06
C GLU A 128 -10.01 22.64 -14.11
N ALA A 129 -9.67 22.61 -15.39
CA ALA A 129 -10.56 22.10 -16.43
C ALA A 129 -10.62 20.57 -16.41
N SER A 130 -11.79 20.01 -16.77
CA SER A 130 -12.01 18.57 -16.92
C SER A 130 -10.94 17.96 -17.84
N TYR A 131 -9.92 17.33 -17.25
CA TYR A 131 -8.67 16.96 -17.92
C TYR A 131 -8.91 16.08 -19.15
N SER A 132 -8.73 16.68 -20.32
CA SER A 132 -8.69 15.99 -21.60
C SER A 132 -7.24 15.86 -22.06
N MET A 133 -6.96 14.95 -23.00
CA MET A 133 -5.61 14.76 -23.56
C MET A 133 -5.07 16.02 -24.29
N ALA A 134 -5.91 17.04 -24.50
CA ALA A 134 -5.55 18.31 -25.10
C ALA A 134 -4.81 19.27 -24.16
N ASP A 135 -4.75 18.97 -22.85
CA ASP A 135 -4.24 19.88 -21.82
C ASP A 135 -2.85 19.48 -21.27
N LEU A 136 -2.11 18.62 -21.99
CA LEU A 136 -0.77 18.17 -21.59
C LEU A 136 0.33 18.88 -22.37
N ASN A 137 1.40 19.30 -21.68
CA ASN A 137 2.56 19.92 -22.33
C ASN A 137 3.22 18.92 -23.30
N VAL A 138 3.34 19.31 -24.56
CA VAL A 138 4.03 18.54 -25.60
C VAL A 138 5.52 18.87 -25.55
N GLU A 139 6.33 17.93 -25.05
CA GLU A 139 7.80 18.07 -25.01
C GLU A 139 8.43 17.75 -26.37
N TYR A 140 7.88 16.77 -27.09
CA TYR A 140 8.45 16.31 -28.36
C TYR A 140 7.39 15.91 -29.37
N ARG A 141 7.62 16.27 -30.63
CA ARG A 141 6.82 15.85 -31.79
C ARG A 141 7.67 14.92 -32.66
N MET A 142 7.36 13.64 -32.64
CA MET A 142 8.06 12.62 -33.41
C MET A 142 7.38 12.41 -34.75
N SER A 143 8.09 12.75 -35.84
CA SER A 143 7.55 12.50 -37.17
C SER A 143 7.38 11.02 -37.44
N VAL A 144 6.41 10.65 -38.29
CA VAL A 144 6.20 9.24 -38.68
C VAL A 144 7.47 8.59 -39.24
N GLY A 145 8.22 9.31 -40.07
CA GLY A 145 9.47 8.79 -40.64
C GLY A 145 10.57 8.57 -39.60
N GLU A 146 10.63 9.39 -38.55
CA GLU A 146 11.53 9.17 -37.41
C GLU A 146 11.05 7.97 -36.56
N TYR A 147 9.76 7.91 -36.24
CA TYR A 147 9.16 6.82 -35.48
C TYR A 147 9.39 5.46 -36.14
N GLU A 148 9.11 5.32 -37.44
CA GLU A 148 9.30 4.06 -38.16
C GLU A 148 10.77 3.66 -38.29
N LYS A 149 11.69 4.62 -38.24
CA LYS A 149 13.13 4.37 -38.28
C LYS A 149 13.66 3.92 -36.92
N LEU A 150 13.16 4.50 -35.82
CA LEU A 150 13.67 4.26 -34.47
C LEU A 150 12.92 3.14 -33.73
N CYS A 151 11.63 2.92 -34.02
CA CYS A 151 10.81 1.90 -33.38
C CYS A 151 10.77 0.61 -34.21
N PRO A 152 11.50 -0.44 -33.82
CA PRO A 152 11.67 -1.64 -34.66
C PRO A 152 10.39 -2.48 -34.79
N TYR A 153 9.44 -2.34 -33.86
CA TYR A 153 8.16 -3.05 -33.85
C TYR A 153 6.97 -2.18 -34.28
N ALA A 154 7.22 -1.01 -34.89
CA ALA A 154 6.16 -0.11 -35.35
C ALA A 154 5.18 -0.79 -36.33
N ALA A 155 5.69 -1.69 -37.19
CA ALA A 155 4.88 -2.44 -38.15
C ALA A 155 3.89 -3.39 -37.46
N ASP A 156 4.28 -4.02 -36.36
CA ASP A 156 3.46 -4.98 -35.61
C ASP A 156 2.22 -4.32 -34.99
N LEU A 157 2.27 -3.01 -34.74
CA LEU A 157 1.16 -2.26 -34.13
C LEU A 157 0.07 -1.88 -35.15
N ARG A 158 0.37 -1.98 -36.45
CA ARG A 158 -0.55 -1.54 -37.52
C ARG A 158 -1.82 -2.38 -37.60
N GLU A 159 -1.74 -3.64 -37.19
CA GLU A 159 -2.89 -4.55 -37.19
C GLU A 159 -4.06 -4.00 -36.36
N ASN A 160 -3.76 -3.48 -35.16
CA ASN A 160 -4.77 -2.97 -34.25
C ASN A 160 -5.02 -1.46 -34.38
N TRP A 161 -4.00 -0.71 -34.79
CA TRP A 161 -4.01 0.76 -34.68
C TRP A 161 -3.91 1.50 -36.03
N GLY A 162 -3.84 0.77 -37.15
CA GLY A 162 -3.66 1.35 -38.48
C GLY A 162 -2.24 1.91 -38.69
N PRO A 163 -2.00 2.71 -39.74
CA PRO A 163 -0.69 3.32 -39.96
C PRO A 163 -0.39 4.45 -38.94
N PRO A 164 0.88 4.67 -38.57
CA PRO A 164 1.26 5.86 -37.79
C PRO A 164 0.88 7.16 -38.51
N PRO A 165 0.56 8.25 -37.78
CA PRO A 165 0.68 8.41 -36.33
C PRO A 165 -0.49 7.79 -35.52
N GLY A 166 -1.45 7.14 -36.17
CA GLY A 166 -2.65 6.60 -35.53
C GLY A 166 -3.64 7.70 -35.13
N GLN A 167 -4.48 7.43 -34.13
CA GLN A 167 -5.53 8.35 -33.65
C GLN A 167 -5.30 8.86 -32.22
N LEU A 168 -4.37 8.26 -31.48
CA LEU A 168 -4.06 8.59 -30.08
C LEU A 168 -2.69 9.25 -29.98
N ASN A 169 -2.58 10.29 -29.14
CA ASN A 169 -1.36 11.10 -28.95
C ASN A 169 -0.79 11.60 -30.28
N THR A 170 -1.61 12.28 -31.07
CA THR A 170 -1.24 12.79 -32.39
C THR A 170 -1.86 14.16 -32.62
N ASP A 171 -1.18 15.02 -33.36
CA ASP A 171 -1.75 16.27 -33.90
C ASP A 171 -2.35 16.07 -35.31
N GLY A 172 -2.48 14.81 -35.75
CA GLY A 172 -2.88 14.42 -37.09
C GLY A 172 -1.70 14.18 -38.04
N LYS A 173 -0.49 14.61 -37.69
CA LYS A 173 0.72 14.47 -38.51
C LYS A 173 1.85 13.76 -37.76
N ASP A 174 2.12 14.17 -36.55
CA ASP A 174 3.25 13.73 -35.73
C ASP A 174 2.73 13.02 -34.45
N LEU A 175 3.55 12.10 -33.93
CA LEU A 175 3.31 11.44 -32.63
C LEU A 175 3.77 12.37 -31.50
N LEU A 176 2.91 12.55 -30.49
CA LEU A 176 3.13 13.50 -29.40
C LEU A 176 3.68 12.77 -28.16
N VAL A 177 4.80 13.27 -27.64
CA VAL A 177 5.36 12.85 -26.35
C VAL A 177 5.06 13.95 -25.34
N TYR A 178 4.24 13.61 -24.36
CA TYR A 178 3.82 14.52 -23.30
C TYR A 178 4.78 14.49 -22.11
N GLY A 179 5.01 15.65 -21.50
CA GLY A 179 5.89 15.80 -20.36
C GLY A 179 6.63 17.13 -20.36
N LYS A 180 7.59 17.29 -19.46
CA LYS A 180 8.43 18.48 -19.36
C LYS A 180 9.87 18.12 -19.02
N ARG A 181 10.82 18.75 -19.69
CA ARG A 181 12.25 18.61 -19.37
C ARG A 181 12.76 19.68 -18.39
N PHE A 182 13.54 19.24 -17.41
CA PHE A 182 14.22 20.03 -16.37
C PHE A 182 15.73 19.71 -16.41
N GLY A 183 16.44 20.24 -17.41
CA GLY A 183 17.86 19.91 -17.64
C GLY A 183 18.06 18.46 -18.10
N ASN A 184 18.64 17.60 -17.26
CA ASN A 184 18.80 16.18 -17.55
C ASN A 184 17.69 15.29 -16.94
N ILE A 185 16.68 15.89 -16.32
CA ILE A 185 15.50 15.16 -15.84
C ILE A 185 14.34 15.38 -16.82
N PHE A 186 13.69 14.31 -17.25
CA PHE A 186 12.48 14.38 -18.06
C PHE A 186 11.30 13.85 -17.25
N LEU A 187 10.34 14.72 -16.94
CA LEU A 187 9.07 14.35 -16.32
C LEU A 187 8.06 14.02 -17.42
N GLY A 188 7.96 12.74 -17.78
CA GLY A 188 7.12 12.25 -18.87
C GLY A 188 5.77 11.76 -18.40
N VAL A 189 4.72 12.01 -19.18
CA VAL A 189 3.38 11.42 -18.95
C VAL A 189 3.23 10.21 -19.87
N GLN A 190 3.12 9.02 -19.27
CA GLN A 190 2.88 7.79 -20.00
C GLN A 190 1.51 7.89 -20.69
N PRO A 191 1.42 7.62 -22.00
CA PRO A 191 0.14 7.56 -22.69
C PRO A 191 -0.80 6.53 -22.07
N THR A 192 -2.11 6.74 -22.21
CA THR A 192 -3.09 5.72 -21.84
C THR A 192 -2.90 4.46 -22.69
N PHE A 193 -3.44 3.33 -22.25
CA PHE A 193 -3.33 2.10 -23.02
C PHE A 193 -4.18 2.13 -24.32
N GLY A 194 -5.17 3.01 -24.41
CA GLY A 194 -6.13 3.07 -25.51
C GLY A 194 -7.27 2.06 -25.42
N TYR A 195 -7.36 1.29 -24.33
CA TYR A 195 -8.52 0.47 -24.00
C TYR A 195 -9.06 0.89 -22.63
N GLU A 196 -10.39 0.99 -22.51
CA GLU A 196 -11.07 1.39 -21.27
C GLU A 196 -11.16 0.23 -20.27
N GLY A 197 -10.98 0.53 -18.98
CA GLY A 197 -11.16 -0.43 -17.87
C GLY A 197 -9.89 -0.83 -17.11
N ASP A 198 -9.96 -1.96 -16.40
CA ASP A 198 -8.90 -2.47 -15.50
C ASP A 198 -7.66 -2.98 -16.27
N PRO A 199 -6.45 -2.42 -16.04
CA PRO A 199 -5.20 -2.83 -16.69
C PRO A 199 -4.85 -4.30 -16.46
N MET A 200 -5.26 -4.90 -15.34
CA MET A 200 -4.99 -6.32 -15.08
C MET A 200 -5.65 -7.24 -16.11
N ARG A 201 -6.75 -6.81 -16.75
CA ARG A 201 -7.40 -7.59 -17.84
C ARG A 201 -6.47 -7.77 -19.04
N LEU A 202 -5.49 -6.88 -19.21
CA LEU A 202 -4.54 -6.93 -20.32
C LEU A 202 -3.54 -8.08 -20.19
N LEU A 203 -3.28 -8.56 -18.97
CA LEU A 203 -2.48 -9.75 -18.73
C LEU A 203 -3.03 -10.98 -19.48
N PHE A 204 -4.34 -10.99 -19.75
CA PHE A 204 -5.05 -12.10 -20.40
C PHE A 204 -5.54 -11.75 -21.81
N ALA A 205 -5.32 -10.51 -22.27
CA ALA A 205 -5.78 -10.06 -23.58
C ALA A 205 -4.84 -10.56 -24.69
N LYS A 206 -5.32 -11.51 -25.51
CA LYS A 206 -4.51 -12.17 -26.54
C LYS A 206 -4.22 -11.32 -27.78
N SER A 207 -5.11 -10.39 -28.10
CA SER A 207 -5.02 -9.54 -29.30
C SER A 207 -4.67 -8.09 -29.01
N ALA A 208 -4.50 -7.71 -27.74
CA ALA A 208 -4.21 -6.31 -27.41
C ALA A 208 -2.74 -5.97 -27.73
N SER A 209 -2.49 -4.72 -28.11
CA SER A 209 -1.15 -4.19 -28.33
C SER A 209 -1.10 -2.72 -27.94
N PRO A 210 0.07 -2.16 -27.56
CA PRO A 210 0.18 -0.73 -27.33
C PRO A 210 -0.11 0.05 -28.62
N HIS A 211 -0.75 1.21 -28.50
CA HIS A 211 -0.92 2.13 -29.63
C HIS A 211 0.41 2.83 -29.99
N HIS A 212 0.46 3.47 -31.16
CA HIS A 212 1.67 4.12 -31.65
C HIS A 212 2.22 5.21 -30.72
N GLY A 213 1.36 6.02 -30.11
CA GLY A 213 1.74 7.03 -29.11
C GLY A 213 2.46 6.42 -27.90
N PHE A 214 1.96 5.29 -27.40
CA PHE A 214 2.60 4.54 -26.31
C PHE A 214 4.00 4.06 -26.68
N ALA A 215 4.16 3.45 -27.87
CA ALA A 215 5.47 3.03 -28.36
C ALA A 215 6.42 4.21 -28.65
N ALA A 216 5.89 5.33 -29.15
CA ALA A 216 6.65 6.54 -29.44
C ALA A 216 7.24 7.17 -28.16
N PHE A 217 6.51 7.12 -27.04
CA PHE A 217 7.03 7.56 -25.74
C PHE A 217 8.31 6.81 -25.35
N TYR A 218 8.29 5.47 -25.37
CA TYR A 218 9.48 4.66 -25.05
C TYR A 218 10.60 4.80 -26.10
N THR A 219 10.24 4.93 -27.37
CA THR A 219 11.20 5.19 -28.47
C THR A 219 11.93 6.52 -28.25
N TYR A 220 11.21 7.55 -27.81
CA TYR A 220 11.79 8.85 -27.45
C TYR A 220 12.77 8.70 -26.28
N LEU A 221 12.40 7.97 -25.22
CA LEU A 221 13.28 7.76 -24.07
C LEU A 221 14.60 7.09 -24.45
N GLU A 222 14.54 6.04 -25.26
CA GLU A 222 15.72 5.25 -25.62
C GLU A 222 16.62 5.96 -26.64
N PHE A 223 16.04 6.49 -27.73
CA PHE A 223 16.83 6.93 -28.88
C PHE A 223 17.00 8.45 -29.00
N VAL A 224 16.04 9.24 -28.49
CA VAL A 224 16.04 10.70 -28.62
C VAL A 224 16.56 11.36 -27.35
N PHE A 225 15.87 11.18 -26.23
CA PHE A 225 16.29 11.69 -24.93
C PHE A 225 17.55 10.98 -24.42
N LYS A 226 17.63 9.67 -24.67
CA LYS A 226 18.70 8.76 -24.23
C LYS A 226 18.78 8.72 -22.70
N ALA A 227 17.68 8.31 -22.07
CA ALA A 227 17.64 8.09 -20.63
C ALA A 227 18.71 7.06 -20.22
N ASP A 228 19.40 7.31 -19.11
CA ASP A 228 20.24 6.32 -18.44
C ASP A 228 19.42 5.44 -17.49
N CYS A 229 18.29 5.96 -17.01
CA CYS A 229 17.39 5.28 -16.10
C CYS A 229 15.95 5.82 -16.22
N MET A 230 14.98 4.94 -15.97
CA MET A 230 13.58 5.30 -15.80
C MET A 230 13.16 5.11 -14.35
N LEU A 231 12.35 6.03 -13.83
CA LEU A 231 11.72 5.96 -12.53
C LEU A 231 10.21 6.12 -12.71
N HIS A 232 9.48 5.04 -12.49
CA HIS A 232 8.03 5.07 -12.46
C HIS A 232 7.52 5.46 -11.07
N PHE A 233 6.53 6.34 -11.05
CA PHE A 233 5.83 6.73 -9.83
C PHE A 233 4.40 6.21 -9.83
N GLY A 234 4.06 5.44 -8.80
CA GLY A 234 2.71 5.00 -8.54
C GLY A 234 2.48 3.52 -8.79
N THR A 235 1.32 3.06 -8.35
CA THR A 235 0.81 1.72 -8.59
C THR A 235 0.05 1.70 -9.93
N HIS A 236 0.07 0.58 -10.64
CA HIS A 236 -0.60 0.36 -11.93
C HIS A 236 0.07 0.99 -13.17
N GLY A 237 1.38 0.83 -13.32
CA GLY A 237 2.02 1.17 -14.59
C GLY A 237 1.46 0.30 -15.71
N SER A 238 1.09 0.88 -16.84
CA SER A 238 0.50 0.06 -17.92
C SER A 238 1.53 -0.87 -18.58
N LEU A 239 2.82 -0.55 -18.48
CA LEU A 239 3.94 -1.26 -19.08
C LEU A 239 4.01 -2.73 -18.64
N GLU A 240 3.97 -3.00 -17.33
CA GLU A 240 4.09 -4.35 -16.80
C GLU A 240 2.89 -5.23 -17.15
N PHE A 241 1.70 -4.65 -17.34
CA PHE A 241 0.49 -5.37 -17.71
C PHE A 241 0.32 -5.56 -19.22
N MET A 242 1.21 -4.98 -20.04
CA MET A 242 1.17 -5.13 -21.50
C MET A 242 1.22 -6.60 -21.92
N PRO A 243 0.51 -7.00 -23.00
CA PRO A 243 0.44 -8.39 -23.43
C PRO A 243 1.81 -9.07 -23.63
N GLY A 244 1.91 -10.31 -23.13
CA GLY A 244 3.16 -11.06 -23.07
C GLY A 244 3.11 -12.17 -22.02
N LYS A 245 4.16 -13.00 -21.98
CA LYS A 245 4.29 -14.13 -21.05
C LYS A 245 4.20 -13.68 -19.60
N GLN A 246 3.72 -14.53 -18.69
CA GLN A 246 3.60 -14.17 -17.26
C GLN A 246 4.95 -13.87 -16.60
N VAL A 247 5.99 -14.64 -16.92
CA VAL A 247 7.36 -14.48 -16.40
C VAL A 247 8.38 -14.98 -17.43
N GLY A 248 9.58 -14.41 -17.40
CA GLY A 248 10.63 -14.77 -18.35
C GLY A 248 10.29 -14.30 -19.77
N MET A 249 10.24 -12.98 -19.95
CA MET A 249 9.81 -12.36 -21.20
C MET A 249 10.68 -12.80 -22.38
N SER A 250 10.07 -12.91 -23.56
CA SER A 250 10.78 -13.03 -24.85
C SER A 250 10.77 -11.71 -25.60
N GLY A 251 11.61 -11.58 -26.62
CA GLY A 251 11.62 -10.43 -27.55
C GLY A 251 10.34 -10.25 -28.38
N TYR A 252 9.27 -11.00 -28.11
CA TYR A 252 7.90 -10.80 -28.64
C TYR A 252 6.94 -10.19 -27.61
N CYS A 253 7.33 -10.13 -26.33
CA CYS A 253 6.51 -9.58 -25.27
C CYS A 253 6.64 -8.05 -25.28
N TYR A 254 5.52 -7.33 -25.27
CA TYR A 254 5.54 -5.87 -25.30
C TYR A 254 6.28 -5.23 -24.13
N PRO A 255 6.16 -5.70 -22.86
CA PRO A 255 6.95 -5.14 -21.77
C PRO A 255 8.46 -5.11 -22.06
N ASP A 256 8.99 -6.22 -22.60
CA ASP A 256 10.41 -6.37 -22.97
C ASP A 256 10.80 -5.48 -24.16
N ARG A 257 9.95 -5.34 -25.16
CA ARG A 257 10.19 -4.50 -26.34
C ARG A 257 10.13 -3.00 -26.03
N LEU A 258 9.24 -2.60 -25.13
CA LEU A 258 9.00 -1.21 -24.79
C LEU A 258 10.10 -0.66 -23.88
N ILE A 259 10.36 -1.33 -22.75
CA ILE A 259 11.42 -0.87 -21.82
C ILE A 259 12.82 -1.23 -22.32
N SER A 260 12.93 -2.23 -23.20
CA SER A 260 14.18 -2.67 -23.82
C SER A 260 15.26 -2.90 -22.76
N VAL A 261 16.37 -2.17 -22.87
CA VAL A 261 17.57 -2.33 -22.06
C VAL A 261 17.70 -1.27 -20.95
N LEU A 262 16.68 -0.43 -20.76
CA LEU A 262 16.72 0.69 -19.80
C LEU A 262 16.62 0.17 -18.35
N PRO A 263 17.53 0.55 -17.44
CA PRO A 263 17.36 0.36 -16.01
C PRO A 263 16.03 0.98 -15.55
N ASN A 264 15.22 0.19 -14.87
CA ASN A 264 13.85 0.54 -14.52
C ASN A 264 13.70 0.53 -13.01
N LEU A 265 13.39 1.68 -12.43
CA LEU A 265 13.13 1.87 -11.01
C LEU A 265 11.65 2.16 -10.82
N TYR A 266 11.10 1.70 -9.70
CA TYR A 266 9.74 2.01 -9.29
C TYR A 266 9.73 2.44 -7.84
N TYR A 267 8.92 3.42 -7.51
CA TYR A 267 8.39 3.56 -6.16
C TYR A 267 7.06 2.82 -6.05
N TYR A 268 7.00 1.85 -5.14
CA TYR A 268 5.82 1.02 -4.90
C TYR A 268 5.41 1.06 -3.43
N ALA A 269 4.10 1.00 -3.15
CA ALA A 269 3.60 0.94 -1.77
C ALA A 269 4.06 -0.36 -1.11
N ALA A 270 4.60 -0.25 0.11
CA ALA A 270 5.14 -1.40 0.84
C ALA A 270 4.10 -2.53 1.04
N ASN A 271 2.81 -2.18 1.09
CA ASN A 271 1.69 -3.11 1.26
C ASN A 271 1.18 -3.76 -0.04
N ASN A 272 1.80 -3.50 -1.19
CA ASN A 272 1.41 -4.10 -2.47
C ASN A 272 2.55 -4.95 -3.09
N PRO A 273 2.99 -6.03 -2.41
CA PRO A 273 4.06 -6.89 -2.91
C PRO A 273 3.69 -7.63 -4.20
N SER A 274 2.40 -7.93 -4.40
CA SER A 274 1.94 -8.73 -5.53
C SER A 274 2.14 -8.02 -6.87
N GLU A 275 1.70 -6.77 -7.00
CA GLU A 275 1.87 -6.00 -8.24
C GLU A 275 3.33 -5.61 -8.48
N ALA A 276 4.06 -5.26 -7.41
CA ALA A 276 5.49 -4.99 -7.54
C ALA A 276 6.26 -6.20 -8.06
N THR A 277 5.87 -7.41 -7.65
CA THR A 277 6.42 -8.65 -8.19
C THR A 277 6.12 -8.80 -9.68
N ILE A 278 4.95 -8.35 -10.16
CA ILE A 278 4.63 -8.31 -11.60
C ILE A 278 5.58 -7.33 -12.32
N ALA A 279 5.78 -6.12 -11.78
CA ALA A 279 6.71 -5.14 -12.34
C ALA A 279 8.17 -5.67 -12.39
N LYS A 280 8.64 -6.36 -11.35
CA LYS A 280 9.94 -7.06 -11.35
C LYS A 280 10.05 -8.07 -12.49
N ARG A 281 9.05 -8.95 -12.60
CA ARG A 281 9.08 -10.11 -13.49
C ARG A 281 8.83 -9.78 -14.96
N ARG A 282 8.09 -8.71 -15.24
CA ARG A 282 7.66 -8.33 -16.60
C ARG A 282 8.34 -7.09 -17.15
N ALA A 283 8.69 -6.13 -16.29
CA ALA A 283 9.28 -4.85 -16.68
C ALA A 283 10.69 -4.62 -16.12
N TYR A 284 11.31 -5.64 -15.49
CA TYR A 284 12.68 -5.58 -14.97
C TYR A 284 12.89 -4.47 -13.92
N ALA A 285 11.85 -4.21 -13.12
CA ALA A 285 11.82 -3.11 -12.17
C ALA A 285 12.59 -3.42 -10.89
N SER A 286 13.36 -2.47 -10.38
CA SER A 286 13.77 -2.43 -8.98
C SER A 286 12.75 -1.62 -8.17
N THR A 287 12.04 -2.28 -7.26
CA THR A 287 10.84 -1.72 -6.61
C THR A 287 11.17 -1.22 -5.22
N ILE A 288 11.48 0.07 -5.11
CA ILE A 288 11.78 0.76 -3.86
C ILE A 288 10.46 1.00 -3.12
N SER A 289 10.35 0.46 -1.91
CA SER A 289 9.13 0.58 -1.12
C SER A 289 8.95 2.00 -0.54
N TYR A 290 7.72 2.49 -0.51
CA TYR A 290 7.32 3.68 0.26
C TYR A 290 6.21 3.33 1.26
N LEU A 291 6.07 4.12 2.31
CA LEU A 291 5.08 3.89 3.35
C LEU A 291 3.70 4.39 2.92
N THR A 292 2.63 3.68 3.24
CA THR A 292 1.29 4.26 3.14
C THR A 292 1.10 5.32 4.23
N PRO A 293 0.20 6.30 4.06
CA PRO A 293 -0.11 7.28 5.07
C PRO A 293 -0.40 6.60 6.42
N PRO A 294 -0.03 7.25 7.54
CA PRO A 294 -0.37 6.75 8.85
C PRO A 294 -1.87 6.49 8.93
N ALA A 295 -2.24 5.31 9.41
CA ALA A 295 -3.64 4.97 9.59
C ALA A 295 -4.20 5.76 10.77
N GLU A 296 -5.31 6.45 10.58
CA GLU A 296 -6.07 7.07 11.66
C GLU A 296 -7.38 6.31 11.87
N ASN A 297 -7.96 6.46 13.06
CA ASN A 297 -9.30 5.99 13.31
C ASN A 297 -10.29 6.88 12.55
N ALA A 298 -11.23 6.27 11.81
CA ALA A 298 -12.22 7.02 11.03
C ALA A 298 -13.04 7.99 11.89
N GLY A 299 -13.20 7.67 13.18
CA GLY A 299 -13.93 8.50 14.13
C GLY A 299 -15.42 8.52 13.85
N LEU A 300 -16.14 9.36 14.58
CA LEU A 300 -17.57 9.60 14.39
C LEU A 300 -17.80 11.04 13.95
N TYR A 301 -18.80 11.26 13.10
CA TYR A 301 -19.13 12.58 12.56
C TYR A 301 -20.64 12.81 12.50
N LYS A 302 -21.05 14.07 12.67
CA LYS A 302 -22.44 14.52 12.56
C LYS A 302 -23.39 13.63 13.40
N GLY A 303 -24.42 13.05 12.79
CA GLY A 303 -25.42 12.22 13.46
C GLY A 303 -24.85 10.98 14.16
N LEU A 304 -23.72 10.43 13.69
CA LEU A 304 -23.07 9.29 14.36
C LEU A 304 -22.43 9.71 15.70
N ASN A 305 -21.93 10.95 15.78
CA ASN A 305 -21.39 11.48 17.04
C ASN A 305 -22.52 11.79 18.03
N GLU A 306 -23.63 12.36 17.55
CA GLU A 306 -24.84 12.56 18.36
C GLU A 306 -25.38 11.23 18.90
N LEU A 307 -25.42 10.18 18.07
CA LEU A 307 -25.83 8.84 18.48
C LEU A 307 -24.91 8.26 19.58
N SER A 308 -23.60 8.48 19.47
CA SER A 308 -22.63 8.06 20.50
C SER A 308 -22.89 8.72 21.86
N ASP A 309 -23.23 10.02 21.87
CA ASP A 309 -23.55 10.74 23.10
C ASP A 309 -24.86 10.24 23.73
N LEU A 310 -25.85 9.88 22.92
CA LEU A 310 -27.09 9.25 23.38
C LEU A 310 -26.81 7.87 24.02
N VAL A 311 -25.99 7.04 23.38
CA VAL A 311 -25.57 5.73 23.90
C VAL A 311 -24.81 5.88 25.22
N LYS A 312 -23.88 6.83 25.34
CA LYS A 312 -23.19 7.11 26.61
C LYS A 312 -24.16 7.56 27.71
N SER A 313 -25.12 8.41 27.36
CA SER A 313 -26.14 8.90 28.29
C SER A 313 -27.04 7.78 28.82
N TYR A 314 -27.24 6.71 28.04
CA TYR A 314 -28.00 5.54 28.49
C TYR A 314 -27.42 4.89 29.74
N GLN A 315 -26.09 4.83 29.91
CA GLN A 315 -25.47 4.21 31.09
C GLN A 315 -25.92 4.85 32.42
N GLY A 316 -26.09 6.19 32.44
CA GLY A 316 -26.59 6.91 33.62
C GLY A 316 -28.12 6.90 33.77
N LEU A 317 -28.85 6.54 32.71
CA LEU A 317 -30.31 6.56 32.65
C LEU A 317 -30.95 5.17 32.61
N ARG A 318 -30.16 4.10 32.49
CA ARG A 318 -30.57 2.69 32.32
C ARG A 318 -31.59 2.26 33.36
N GLU A 319 -31.26 2.47 34.64
CA GLU A 319 -32.09 2.08 35.79
C GLU A 319 -33.36 2.94 35.95
N ASN A 320 -33.45 4.08 35.24
CA ASN A 320 -34.62 4.95 35.32
C ASN A 320 -35.73 4.43 34.40
N PRO A 321 -36.89 3.97 34.92
CA PRO A 321 -37.89 3.31 34.09
C PRO A 321 -38.44 4.17 32.96
N GLN A 322 -38.55 5.48 33.20
CA GLN A 322 -39.15 6.43 32.26
C GLN A 322 -38.10 7.06 31.35
N ARG A 323 -36.97 7.51 31.91
CA ARG A 323 -35.89 8.15 31.13
C ARG A 323 -35.09 7.14 30.32
N GLY A 324 -34.90 5.93 30.83
CA GLY A 324 -34.23 4.81 30.14
C GLY A 324 -34.99 4.38 28.89
N ALA A 325 -36.33 4.33 28.92
CA ALA A 325 -37.12 4.06 27.71
C ALA A 325 -37.01 5.23 26.70
N THR A 326 -37.17 6.46 27.17
CA THR A 326 -37.14 7.64 26.28
C THR A 326 -35.80 7.77 25.55
N ILE A 327 -34.67 7.55 26.23
CA ILE A 327 -33.36 7.63 25.57
C ILE A 327 -33.17 6.50 24.54
N VAL A 328 -33.69 5.29 24.78
CA VAL A 328 -33.61 4.20 23.78
C VAL A 328 -34.42 4.55 22.54
N ASN A 329 -35.61 5.16 22.68
CA ASN A 329 -36.37 5.64 21.51
C ASN A 329 -35.58 6.70 20.72
N SER A 330 -34.88 7.61 21.41
CA SER A 330 -34.00 8.59 20.76
C SER A 330 -32.83 7.91 20.04
N ILE A 331 -32.20 6.90 20.66
CA ILE A 331 -31.12 6.10 20.05
C ILE A 331 -31.64 5.43 18.77
N VAL A 332 -32.80 4.78 18.81
CA VAL A 332 -33.41 4.10 17.64
C VAL A 332 -33.69 5.09 16.50
N ALA A 333 -34.33 6.22 16.81
CA ALA A 333 -34.64 7.25 15.81
C ALA A 333 -33.37 7.82 15.15
N THR A 334 -32.36 8.18 15.94
CA THR A 334 -31.09 8.70 15.41
C THR A 334 -30.30 7.62 14.65
N ALA A 335 -30.35 6.36 15.08
CA ALA A 335 -29.73 5.23 14.37
C ALA A 335 -30.34 5.04 12.97
N ARG A 336 -31.68 5.11 12.84
CA ARG A 336 -32.39 5.07 11.55
C ARG A 336 -32.07 6.27 10.67
N GLN A 337 -31.98 7.47 11.25
CA GLN A 337 -31.53 8.65 10.52
C GLN A 337 -30.11 8.48 9.95
N CYS A 338 -29.25 7.74 10.66
CA CYS A 338 -27.90 7.38 10.21
C CYS A 338 -27.85 6.17 9.26
N ASN A 339 -29.00 5.61 8.86
CA ASN A 339 -29.13 4.39 8.04
C ASN A 339 -28.58 3.10 8.69
N LEU A 340 -28.42 3.04 10.02
CA LEU A 340 -27.92 1.84 10.71
C LEU A 340 -28.96 0.71 10.75
N ASP A 341 -30.22 0.97 10.40
CA ASP A 341 -31.26 -0.04 10.18
C ASP A 341 -30.92 -1.03 9.06
N LYS A 342 -30.07 -0.64 8.11
CA LYS A 342 -29.60 -1.53 7.03
C LYS A 342 -28.48 -2.47 7.48
N ASP A 343 -27.78 -2.11 8.55
CA ASP A 343 -26.70 -2.88 9.14
C ASP A 343 -27.18 -3.74 10.33
N ILE A 344 -28.28 -3.36 10.96
CA ILE A 344 -28.85 -3.98 12.15
C ILE A 344 -30.24 -4.52 11.80
N GLU A 345 -30.33 -5.79 11.43
CA GLU A 345 -31.56 -6.42 10.92
C GLU A 345 -32.78 -6.27 11.85
N ASP A 346 -32.58 -6.37 13.17
CA ASP A 346 -33.66 -6.29 14.17
C ASP A 346 -33.77 -4.90 14.84
N LEU A 347 -33.35 -3.82 14.19
CA LEU A 347 -33.48 -2.49 14.79
C LEU A 347 -34.97 -2.10 14.86
N PRO A 348 -35.52 -1.76 16.05
CA PRO A 348 -36.94 -1.41 16.17
C PRO A 348 -37.36 -0.25 15.29
N GLU A 349 -38.64 -0.20 14.88
CA GLU A 349 -39.23 0.94 14.16
C GLU A 349 -39.29 2.20 15.04
N GLU A 350 -39.37 3.39 14.43
CA GLU A 350 -39.36 4.67 15.17
C GLU A 350 -40.55 4.83 16.13
N ASP A 351 -41.66 4.18 15.86
CA ASP A 351 -42.88 4.19 16.66
C ASP A 351 -42.92 3.10 17.75
N PHE A 352 -41.86 2.29 17.87
CA PHE A 352 -41.76 1.24 18.86
C PHE A 352 -41.66 1.80 20.29
N ASP A 353 -42.64 1.46 21.15
CA ASP A 353 -42.67 1.92 22.54
C ASP A 353 -41.79 1.05 23.44
N THR A 354 -40.52 1.47 23.61
CA THR A 354 -39.58 0.78 24.49
C THR A 354 -39.98 0.79 25.97
N LYS A 355 -41.00 1.57 26.39
CA LYS A 355 -41.51 1.53 27.78
C LYS A 355 -42.04 0.15 28.18
N GLN A 356 -42.52 -0.62 27.21
CA GLN A 356 -43.07 -1.96 27.44
C GLN A 356 -42.01 -3.06 27.43
N VAL A 357 -40.78 -2.70 27.09
CA VAL A 357 -39.63 -3.59 26.98
C VAL A 357 -38.88 -3.64 28.31
N ASN A 358 -38.42 -4.83 28.71
CA ASN A 358 -37.62 -4.99 29.93
C ASN A 358 -36.23 -4.35 29.75
N ILE A 359 -35.46 -4.24 30.84
CA ILE A 359 -34.14 -3.58 30.80
C ILE A 359 -33.14 -4.37 29.95
N GLU A 360 -33.18 -5.70 30.00
CA GLU A 360 -32.26 -6.58 29.26
C GLU A 360 -32.42 -6.44 27.74
N ASP A 361 -33.66 -6.39 27.26
CA ASP A 361 -33.98 -6.20 25.84
C ASP A 361 -33.64 -4.77 25.38
N ARG A 362 -33.79 -3.76 26.24
CA ARG A 362 -33.31 -2.39 25.96
C ARG A 362 -31.79 -2.35 25.84
N ASP A 363 -31.08 -3.04 26.72
CA ASP A 363 -29.63 -3.15 26.66
C ASP A 363 -29.17 -3.84 25.38
N ALA A 364 -29.89 -4.87 24.94
CA ALA A 364 -29.60 -5.56 23.68
C ALA A 364 -29.75 -4.62 22.47
N ILE A 365 -30.80 -3.79 22.42
CA ILE A 365 -30.98 -2.79 21.36
C ILE A 365 -29.81 -1.79 21.37
N VAL A 366 -29.49 -1.22 22.54
CA VAL A 366 -28.41 -0.24 22.67
C VAL A 366 -27.06 -0.88 22.33
N GLY A 367 -26.82 -2.11 22.76
CA GLY A 367 -25.60 -2.86 22.49
C GLY A 367 -25.37 -3.12 21.01
N LYS A 368 -26.41 -3.50 20.24
CA LYS A 368 -26.34 -3.65 18.77
C LYS A 368 -25.93 -2.34 18.08
N VAL A 369 -26.58 -1.22 18.45
CA VAL A 369 -26.24 0.10 17.90
C VAL A 369 -24.83 0.53 18.30
N TYR A 370 -24.47 0.29 19.57
CA TYR A 370 -23.17 0.68 20.09
C TYR A 370 -22.04 -0.09 19.41
N ARG A 371 -22.20 -1.41 19.20
CA ARG A 371 -21.26 -2.24 18.44
C ARG A 371 -20.98 -1.62 17.07
N ARG A 372 -22.02 -1.28 16.30
CA ARG A 372 -21.87 -0.74 14.94
C ARG A 372 -21.20 0.63 14.94
N LEU A 373 -21.52 1.49 15.91
CA LEU A 373 -20.80 2.75 16.10
C LEU A 373 -19.31 2.53 16.39
N MET A 374 -18.98 1.60 17.28
CA MET A 374 -17.58 1.31 17.63
C MET A 374 -16.82 0.72 16.45
N GLU A 375 -17.44 -0.13 15.65
CA GLU A 375 -16.83 -0.65 14.42
C GLU A 375 -16.47 0.48 13.44
N ILE A 376 -17.37 1.45 13.25
CA ILE A 376 -17.10 2.63 12.41
C ILE A 376 -15.99 3.49 13.03
N GLU A 377 -16.09 3.83 14.31
CA GLU A 377 -15.11 4.68 15.00
C GLU A 377 -13.71 4.07 15.00
N ALA A 378 -13.61 2.77 15.30
CA ALA A 378 -12.34 2.07 15.49
C ALA A 378 -11.68 1.66 14.16
N ARG A 379 -12.38 1.75 13.02
CA ARG A 379 -11.80 1.38 11.72
C ARG A 379 -10.57 2.21 11.42
N ALA A 380 -9.42 1.55 11.33
CA ALA A 380 -8.16 2.17 10.96
C ALA A 380 -8.07 2.29 9.44
N LEU A 381 -7.98 3.51 8.93
CA LEU A 381 -7.87 3.79 7.51
C LEU A 381 -6.73 4.78 7.28
N PRO A 382 -5.94 4.64 6.20
CA PRO A 382 -4.97 5.67 5.84
C PRO A 382 -5.71 6.98 5.54
N MET A 383 -5.39 8.04 6.28
CA MET A 383 -5.99 9.36 6.08
C MET A 383 -4.97 10.27 5.38
N GLY A 384 -5.32 10.73 4.18
CA GLY A 384 -4.45 11.58 3.37
C GLY A 384 -3.58 10.81 2.38
N LEU A 385 -2.45 11.42 1.99
CA LEU A 385 -1.53 10.94 0.97
C LEU A 385 -0.10 10.98 1.51
N HIS A 386 0.70 9.98 1.15
CA HIS A 386 2.10 9.90 1.53
C HIS A 386 2.93 10.79 0.61
N ARG A 387 3.98 11.42 1.14
CA ARG A 387 4.97 12.14 0.33
C ARG A 387 6.33 11.48 0.50
N ILE A 388 6.93 11.07 -0.61
CA ILE A 388 8.22 10.39 -0.57
C ILE A 388 9.29 11.25 0.08
N GLY A 389 9.99 10.65 1.03
CA GLY A 389 11.02 11.33 1.82
C GLY A 389 10.50 12.17 2.98
N VAL A 390 9.19 12.12 3.26
CA VAL A 390 8.57 12.70 4.44
C VAL A 390 8.03 11.56 5.30
N PRO A 391 8.81 11.02 6.26
CA PRO A 391 8.30 9.98 7.15
C PRO A 391 7.22 10.57 8.07
N PRO A 392 6.30 9.74 8.61
CA PRO A 392 5.37 10.20 9.63
C PRO A 392 6.14 10.67 10.87
N THR A 393 5.57 11.65 11.55
CA THR A 393 6.03 12.05 12.87
C THR A 393 5.78 10.94 13.90
N ALA A 394 6.44 11.04 15.05
CA ALA A 394 6.21 10.09 16.14
C ALA A 394 4.74 10.09 16.60
N GLU A 395 4.09 11.26 16.63
CA GLU A 395 2.69 11.40 17.01
C GLU A 395 1.73 10.78 15.99
N GLU A 396 1.95 11.00 14.69
CA GLU A 396 1.17 10.35 13.62
C GLU A 396 1.36 8.83 13.60
N SER A 397 2.47 8.33 14.13
CA SER A 397 2.77 6.88 14.21
C SER A 397 1.99 6.16 15.31
N ILE A 398 1.37 6.88 16.27
CA ILE A 398 0.68 6.29 17.43
C ILE A 398 -0.40 5.31 16.99
N ALA A 399 -1.28 5.69 16.07
CA ALA A 399 -2.40 4.85 15.67
C ALA A 399 -1.93 3.56 14.96
N THR A 400 -0.87 3.64 14.16
CA THR A 400 -0.22 2.45 13.58
C THR A 400 0.37 1.55 14.67
N LEU A 401 1.08 2.11 15.64
CA LEU A 401 1.63 1.37 16.77
C LEU A 401 0.56 0.74 17.66
N VAL A 402 -0.58 1.41 17.84
CA VAL A 402 -1.73 0.86 18.56
C VAL A 402 -2.24 -0.40 17.87
N ASN A 403 -2.34 -0.41 16.54
CA ASN A 403 -2.76 -1.61 15.82
C ASN A 403 -1.69 -2.71 15.85
N ILE A 404 -0.39 -2.36 15.77
CA ILE A 404 0.71 -3.33 15.95
C ILE A 404 0.64 -3.97 17.35
N ALA A 405 0.33 -3.17 18.37
CA ALA A 405 0.24 -3.61 19.75
C ALA A 405 -0.96 -4.51 20.03
N GLN A 406 -1.97 -4.56 19.16
CA GLN A 406 -3.16 -5.41 19.37
C GLN A 406 -2.90 -6.89 19.08
N LEU A 407 -1.87 -7.21 18.30
CA LEU A 407 -1.64 -8.56 17.80
C LEU A 407 -0.72 -9.35 18.74
N ASP A 408 -1.13 -10.58 19.05
CA ASP A 408 -0.25 -11.59 19.66
C ASP A 408 0.83 -12.02 18.65
N ARG A 409 2.09 -12.13 19.12
CA ARG A 409 3.26 -12.56 18.35
C ARG A 409 3.98 -13.69 19.10
N PRO A 410 3.42 -14.91 19.09
CA PRO A 410 3.94 -16.03 19.87
C PRO A 410 5.38 -16.41 19.50
N GLU A 411 5.76 -16.26 18.24
CA GLU A 411 7.12 -16.48 17.73
C GLU A 411 8.16 -15.56 18.38
N MET A 412 7.74 -14.40 18.89
CA MET A 412 8.57 -13.44 19.62
C MET A 412 8.34 -13.49 21.13
N GLY A 413 7.41 -14.32 21.62
CA GLY A 413 6.99 -14.32 23.02
C GLY A 413 6.30 -13.02 23.46
N VAL A 414 5.68 -12.28 22.53
CA VAL A 414 5.01 -11.00 22.80
C VAL A 414 3.49 -11.20 22.78
N LYS A 415 2.82 -10.83 23.87
CA LYS A 415 1.35 -10.77 23.93
C LYS A 415 0.87 -9.41 23.43
N GLY A 416 -0.28 -9.39 22.77
CA GLY A 416 -0.99 -8.18 22.39
C GLY A 416 -1.50 -7.44 23.64
N LEU A 417 -1.49 -6.11 23.57
CA LEU A 417 -1.90 -5.23 24.65
C LEU A 417 -3.33 -5.49 25.14
N PRO A 418 -4.35 -5.69 24.27
CA PRO A 418 -5.70 -6.02 24.72
C PRO A 418 -5.75 -7.32 25.53
N ARG A 419 -4.93 -8.32 25.18
CA ARG A 419 -4.82 -9.58 25.91
C ARG A 419 -4.22 -9.38 27.30
N ILE A 420 -3.12 -8.62 27.41
CA ILE A 420 -2.50 -8.28 28.70
C ILE A 420 -3.51 -7.56 29.60
N ILE A 421 -4.24 -6.59 29.04
CA ILE A 421 -5.25 -5.83 29.77
C ILE A 421 -6.42 -6.73 30.21
N ALA A 422 -6.93 -7.59 29.34
CA ALA A 422 -8.02 -8.53 29.65
C ALA A 422 -7.62 -9.52 30.76
N GLU A 423 -6.43 -10.12 30.66
CA GLU A 423 -5.89 -11.06 31.65
C GLU A 423 -5.76 -10.39 33.03
N SER A 424 -5.40 -9.10 33.09
CA SER A 424 -5.28 -8.33 34.34
C SER A 424 -6.59 -8.21 35.14
N VAL A 425 -7.74 -8.32 34.47
CA VAL A 425 -9.07 -8.29 35.09
C VAL A 425 -9.73 -9.67 35.14
N GLY A 426 -8.96 -10.74 34.92
CA GLY A 426 -9.46 -12.12 34.94
C GLY A 426 -10.42 -12.45 33.81
N ARG A 427 -10.33 -11.72 32.69
CA ARG A 427 -11.14 -11.95 31.48
C ARG A 427 -10.26 -12.47 30.35
N ASP A 428 -10.90 -13.17 29.42
CA ASP A 428 -10.29 -13.53 28.14
C ASP A 428 -10.67 -12.50 27.06
N ALA A 429 -9.70 -12.11 26.24
CA ALA A 429 -9.90 -11.11 25.19
C ALA A 429 -10.82 -11.63 24.08
N GLU A 430 -10.71 -12.92 23.69
CA GLU A 430 -11.60 -13.52 22.69
C GLU A 430 -13.05 -13.55 23.16
N GLY A 431 -13.27 -13.88 24.44
CA GLY A 431 -14.58 -13.79 25.07
C GLY A 431 -15.17 -12.38 25.02
N ILE A 432 -14.38 -11.34 25.25
CA ILE A 432 -14.82 -9.93 25.14
C ILE A 432 -15.16 -9.60 23.67
N TYR A 433 -14.34 -10.01 22.70
CA TYR A 433 -14.64 -9.79 21.29
C TYR A 433 -15.93 -10.48 20.86
N ARG A 434 -16.14 -11.74 21.25
CA ARG A 434 -17.36 -12.48 20.92
C ARG A 434 -18.59 -11.86 21.58
N GLY A 435 -18.53 -11.51 22.85
CA GLY A 435 -19.64 -10.84 23.54
C GLY A 435 -19.98 -9.48 22.92
N ALA A 436 -18.96 -8.70 22.55
CA ALA A 436 -19.14 -7.45 21.83
C ALA A 436 -19.75 -7.67 20.43
N ASP A 437 -19.36 -8.74 19.74
CA ASP A 437 -19.95 -9.15 18.47
C ASP A 437 -21.43 -9.53 18.64
N ASP A 438 -21.78 -10.24 19.70
CA ASP A 438 -23.17 -10.59 20.02
C ASP A 438 -23.99 -9.38 20.53
N GLY A 439 -23.37 -8.20 20.67
CA GLY A 439 -24.03 -6.97 21.12
C GLY A 439 -24.26 -6.91 22.62
N VAL A 440 -23.54 -7.71 23.42
CA VAL A 440 -23.61 -7.67 24.88
C VAL A 440 -23.03 -6.34 25.38
N LEU A 441 -23.89 -5.48 25.91
CA LEU A 441 -23.56 -4.08 26.23
C LEU A 441 -22.32 -3.94 27.13
N ASP A 442 -22.19 -4.80 28.16
CA ASP A 442 -21.05 -4.80 29.08
C ASP A 442 -19.74 -5.13 28.35
N ASP A 443 -19.77 -6.06 27.39
CA ASP A 443 -18.59 -6.46 26.63
C ASP A 443 -18.25 -5.45 25.53
N VAL A 444 -19.24 -4.79 24.92
CA VAL A 444 -19.00 -3.64 24.02
C VAL A 444 -18.34 -2.49 24.81
N GLY A 445 -18.85 -2.18 26.00
CA GLY A 445 -18.24 -1.17 26.88
C GLY A 445 -16.83 -1.55 27.33
N ARG A 446 -16.61 -2.83 27.65
CA ARG A 446 -15.29 -3.35 28.02
C ARG A 446 -14.30 -3.25 26.86
N LEU A 447 -14.70 -3.65 25.65
CA LEU A 447 -13.88 -3.54 24.45
C LEU A 447 -13.43 -2.09 24.21
N GLN A 448 -14.32 -1.12 24.42
CA GLN A 448 -13.96 0.29 24.32
C GLN A 448 -12.94 0.71 25.39
N GLN A 449 -13.09 0.28 26.64
CA GLN A 449 -12.12 0.54 27.70
C GLN A 449 -10.73 -0.03 27.36
N LEU A 450 -10.67 -1.27 26.85
CA LEU A 450 -9.44 -1.92 26.39
C LEU A 450 -8.78 -1.11 25.27
N THR A 451 -9.57 -0.63 24.31
CA THR A 451 -9.09 0.18 23.18
C THR A 451 -8.52 1.52 23.64
N LEU A 452 -9.23 2.24 24.52
CA LEU A 452 -8.78 3.53 25.05
C LEU A 452 -7.52 3.38 25.93
N ALA A 453 -7.47 2.35 26.79
CA ALA A 453 -6.31 2.05 27.60
C ALA A 453 -5.09 1.71 26.73
N SER A 454 -5.29 0.92 25.66
CA SER A 454 -4.23 0.60 24.70
C SER A 454 -3.68 1.86 24.03
N ARG A 455 -4.56 2.77 23.58
CA ARG A 455 -4.17 4.06 23.00
C ARG A 455 -3.37 4.92 23.97
N ALA A 456 -3.81 5.04 25.23
CA ALA A 456 -3.14 5.82 26.25
C ALA A 456 -1.74 5.29 26.55
N ALA A 457 -1.60 3.96 26.69
CA ALA A 457 -0.33 3.31 26.98
C ALA A 457 0.68 3.45 25.83
N VAL A 458 0.25 3.23 24.58
CA VAL A 458 1.11 3.42 23.40
C VAL A 458 1.50 4.89 23.22
N ARG A 459 0.59 5.84 23.48
CA ARG A 459 0.92 7.27 23.46
C ARG A 459 1.99 7.61 24.51
N ALA A 460 1.91 7.04 25.71
CA ALA A 460 2.91 7.24 26.74
C ALA A 460 4.31 6.75 26.30
N LEU A 461 4.40 5.61 25.59
CA LEU A 461 5.65 5.15 24.98
C LEU A 461 6.21 6.16 23.97
N VAL A 462 5.37 6.62 23.05
CA VAL A 462 5.78 7.54 21.98
C VAL A 462 6.28 8.86 22.59
N LEU A 463 5.57 9.40 23.58
CA LEU A 463 5.98 10.63 24.28
C LEU A 463 7.31 10.46 25.02
N GLU A 464 7.52 9.33 25.69
CA GLU A 464 8.78 9.03 26.38
C GLU A 464 9.95 8.89 25.39
N SER A 465 9.69 8.29 24.23
CA SER A 465 10.70 8.02 23.20
C SER A 465 10.95 9.21 22.27
N THR A 466 10.24 10.32 22.45
CA THR A 466 10.33 11.49 21.57
C THR A 466 10.86 12.69 22.35
N ASN A 467 11.97 13.27 21.88
CA ASN A 467 12.50 14.48 22.48
C ASN A 467 11.57 15.67 22.22
N PRO A 468 11.00 16.33 23.25
CA PRO A 468 10.03 17.42 23.07
C PRO A 468 10.61 18.67 22.38
N ALA A 469 11.93 18.87 22.45
CA ALA A 469 12.59 20.04 21.86
C ALA A 469 12.92 19.83 20.38
N THR A 470 13.14 18.59 19.94
CA THR A 470 13.55 18.28 18.56
C THR A 470 12.49 17.53 17.76
N GLY A 471 11.47 16.96 18.42
CA GLY A 471 10.45 16.10 17.82
C GLY A 471 11.00 14.78 17.28
N ARG A 472 12.26 14.45 17.55
CA ARG A 472 12.92 13.23 17.05
C ARG A 472 12.78 12.11 18.06
N VAL A 473 12.63 10.89 17.53
CA VAL A 473 12.69 9.67 18.32
C VAL A 473 14.13 9.45 18.78
N GLU A 474 14.35 9.39 20.08
CA GLU A 474 15.65 9.09 20.70
C GLU A 474 15.57 7.70 21.33
N GLN A 475 16.58 6.85 21.08
CA GLN A 475 16.65 5.56 21.75
C GLN A 475 16.85 5.80 23.24
N VAL A 476 15.87 5.38 24.04
CA VAL A 476 15.99 5.45 25.49
C VAL A 476 16.90 4.31 25.94
N ASN A 477 17.99 4.60 26.65
CA ASN A 477 18.87 3.55 27.14
C ASN A 477 18.07 2.60 28.06
N PRO A 478 17.96 1.29 27.73
CA PRO A 478 17.13 0.35 28.49
C PRO A 478 17.52 0.28 29.97
N PHE A 479 18.81 0.41 30.29
CA PHE A 479 19.30 0.42 31.66
C PHE A 479 18.84 1.66 32.43
N LEU A 480 18.95 2.85 31.82
CA LEU A 480 18.47 4.09 32.45
C LEU A 480 16.95 4.05 32.62
N ARG A 481 16.21 3.54 31.64
CA ARG A 481 14.75 3.38 31.72
C ARG A 481 14.32 2.43 32.84
N ASP A 482 15.00 1.29 32.97
CA ASP A 482 14.71 0.32 34.03
C ASP A 482 15.01 0.92 35.41
N VAL A 483 16.09 1.71 35.56
CA VAL A 483 16.42 2.44 36.79
C VAL A 483 15.35 3.50 37.09
N PHE A 484 14.97 4.35 36.14
CA PHE A 484 13.92 5.36 36.33
C PHE A 484 12.56 4.74 36.65
N SER A 485 12.20 3.63 36.01
CA SER A 485 10.94 2.91 36.28
C SER A 485 10.93 2.31 37.69
N PHE A 486 12.08 1.80 38.17
CA PHE A 486 12.24 1.26 39.52
C PHE A 486 12.08 2.33 40.61
N PHE A 487 12.68 3.52 40.42
CA PHE A 487 12.56 4.63 41.37
C PHE A 487 11.27 5.45 41.21
N GLY A 488 10.62 5.37 40.04
CA GLY A 488 9.46 6.19 39.66
C GLY A 488 8.10 5.52 39.82
N GLY A 489 8.02 4.28 40.33
CA GLY A 489 6.74 3.58 40.55
C GLY A 489 6.15 2.91 39.29
N GLY A 490 7.01 2.42 38.39
CA GLY A 490 6.60 1.72 37.15
C GLY A 490 6.88 2.53 35.88
N SER A 491 6.80 1.86 34.74
CA SER A 491 6.99 2.46 33.42
C SER A 491 5.88 3.47 33.07
N PRO A 492 6.12 4.44 32.17
CA PRO A 492 5.12 5.46 31.79
C PRO A 492 3.82 4.86 31.25
N TRP A 493 3.93 3.80 30.44
CA TRP A 493 2.76 3.09 29.90
C TRP A 493 2.01 2.29 30.97
N LYS A 494 2.68 1.72 31.97
CA LYS A 494 1.99 1.10 33.11
C LYS A 494 1.21 2.11 33.93
N LYS A 495 1.77 3.30 34.16
CA LYS A 495 1.05 4.40 34.82
C LYS A 495 -0.18 4.82 34.03
N ALA A 496 -0.05 4.94 32.70
CA ALA A 496 -1.19 5.24 31.82
C ALA A 496 -2.27 4.15 31.88
N LEU A 497 -1.89 2.86 31.96
CA LEU A 497 -2.84 1.76 32.16
C LEU A 497 -3.53 1.82 33.54
N ALA A 498 -2.79 2.16 34.60
CA ALA A 498 -3.36 2.32 35.93
C ALA A 498 -4.37 3.47 35.99
N GLU A 499 -4.06 4.62 35.36
CA GLU A 499 -4.99 5.76 35.21
C GLU A 499 -6.22 5.40 34.38
N ALA A 500 -6.07 4.52 33.38
CA ALA A 500 -7.16 3.99 32.58
C ALA A 500 -7.99 2.89 33.29
N GLY A 501 -7.68 2.56 34.56
CA GLY A 501 -8.43 1.60 35.37
C GLY A 501 -7.88 0.17 35.38
N PHE A 502 -6.65 -0.04 34.89
CA PHE A 502 -5.99 -1.36 34.79
C PHE A 502 -4.63 -1.38 35.52
N PRO A 503 -4.60 -1.22 36.86
CA PRO A 503 -3.35 -1.15 37.63
C PRO A 503 -2.61 -2.50 37.74
N GLU A 504 -3.32 -3.61 37.60
CA GLU A 504 -2.81 -4.98 37.79
C GLU A 504 -2.14 -5.57 36.53
N CYS A 505 -1.92 -4.77 35.49
CA CYS A 505 -1.19 -5.21 34.31
C CYS A 505 0.26 -5.60 34.68
N SER A 506 0.65 -6.82 34.30
CA SER A 506 1.97 -7.39 34.58
C SER A 506 3.07 -6.63 33.84
N GLU A 507 4.07 -6.12 34.56
CA GLU A 507 5.24 -5.47 33.93
C GLU A 507 6.05 -6.47 33.11
N ASP A 508 6.09 -7.74 33.53
CA ASP A 508 6.81 -8.81 32.83
C ASP A 508 6.21 -9.11 31.46
N ASP A 509 4.88 -8.96 31.32
CA ASP A 509 4.19 -9.10 30.03
C ASP A 509 4.27 -7.81 29.20
N LEU A 510 4.26 -6.63 29.85
CA LEU A 510 4.36 -5.33 29.16
C LEU A 510 5.75 -5.08 28.58
N LYS A 511 6.82 -5.44 29.30
CA LYS A 511 8.19 -5.10 28.90
C LYS A 511 8.59 -5.64 27.51
N PRO A 512 8.33 -6.92 27.15
CA PRO A 512 8.61 -7.43 25.80
C PRO A 512 7.84 -6.68 24.71
N LEU A 513 6.55 -6.42 24.94
CA LEU A 513 5.71 -5.69 23.99
C LEU A 513 6.21 -4.27 23.75
N PHE A 514 6.46 -3.50 24.81
CA PHE A 514 6.85 -2.10 24.68
C PHE A 514 8.27 -1.94 24.12
N ASN A 515 9.19 -2.87 24.39
CA ASN A 515 10.48 -2.94 23.69
C ASN A 515 10.29 -3.14 22.19
N TYR A 516 9.40 -4.04 21.80
CA TYR A 516 9.11 -4.31 20.39
C TYR A 516 8.47 -3.09 19.70
N LEU A 517 7.52 -2.42 20.37
CA LEU A 517 6.90 -1.19 19.86
C LEU A 517 7.89 -0.03 19.70
N GLU A 518 8.88 0.09 20.60
CA GLU A 518 9.94 1.10 20.48
C GLU A 518 10.82 0.86 19.25
N VAL A 519 11.15 -0.41 18.96
CA VAL A 519 11.85 -0.78 17.71
C VAL A 519 10.99 -0.44 16.49
N CYS A 520 9.70 -0.81 16.50
CA CYS A 520 8.78 -0.49 15.42
C CYS A 520 8.69 1.03 15.20
N LEU A 521 8.56 1.83 16.26
CA LEU A 521 8.54 3.30 16.17
C LEU A 521 9.78 3.83 15.45
N GLY A 522 10.97 3.34 15.82
CA GLY A 522 12.22 3.73 15.18
C GLY A 522 12.31 3.35 13.70
N GLU A 523 11.65 2.27 13.28
CA GLU A 523 11.57 1.86 11.88
C GLU A 523 10.50 2.64 11.08
N ILE A 524 9.37 2.99 11.70
CA ILE A 524 8.30 3.78 11.08
C ILE A 524 8.79 5.19 10.73
N VAL A 525 9.50 5.86 11.64
CA VAL A 525 9.95 7.25 11.44
C VAL A 525 11.23 7.36 10.60
N ARG A 526 11.79 6.23 10.14
CA ARG A 526 13.07 6.22 9.42
C ARG A 526 12.90 6.70 7.98
N ASN A 527 13.67 7.71 7.59
CA ASN A 527 13.62 8.28 6.25
C ASN A 527 14.63 7.63 5.28
N ASN A 528 14.26 6.48 4.71
CA ASN A 528 15.13 5.71 3.82
C ASN A 528 14.72 5.75 2.34
N GLU A 529 13.54 6.29 2.01
CA GLU A 529 12.98 6.25 0.66
C GLU A 529 13.85 7.00 -0.36
N LEU A 530 14.09 8.30 -0.12
CA LEU A 530 14.96 9.13 -0.97
C LEU A 530 16.41 8.60 -1.03
N PRO A 531 17.05 8.22 0.09
CA PRO A 531 18.34 7.53 0.04
C PRO A 531 18.35 6.25 -0.81
N GLY A 532 17.27 5.45 -0.76
CA GLY A 532 17.11 4.26 -1.58
C GLY A 532 17.14 4.57 -3.08
N LEU A 533 16.42 5.62 -3.50
CA LEU A 533 16.46 6.08 -4.89
C LEU A 533 17.85 6.57 -5.31
N VAL A 534 18.53 7.34 -4.46
CA VAL A 534 19.88 7.84 -4.78
C VAL A 534 20.86 6.69 -4.97
N LYS A 535 20.83 5.68 -4.09
CA LYS A 535 21.63 4.46 -4.24
C LYS A 535 21.33 3.75 -5.56
N ALA A 536 20.06 3.61 -5.90
CA ALA A 536 19.63 3.00 -7.16
C ALA A 536 20.20 3.74 -8.38
N LEU A 537 20.07 5.06 -8.40
CA LEU A 537 20.59 5.91 -9.48
C LEU A 537 22.12 6.04 -9.48
N GLN A 538 22.80 5.56 -8.44
CA GLN A 538 24.25 5.39 -8.37
C GLN A 538 24.71 3.99 -8.78
N GLY A 539 23.79 3.11 -9.20
CA GLY A 539 24.10 1.72 -9.54
C GLY A 539 24.61 0.92 -8.33
N GLU A 540 24.14 1.28 -7.13
CA GLU A 540 24.42 0.54 -5.89
C GLU A 540 23.34 -0.50 -5.60
N PHE A 541 23.68 -1.45 -4.73
CA PHE A 541 22.74 -2.47 -4.27
C PHE A 541 21.73 -1.87 -3.29
N ILE A 542 20.44 -2.01 -3.60
CA ILE A 542 19.35 -1.64 -2.70
C ILE A 542 19.01 -2.87 -1.85
N PRO A 543 19.09 -2.78 -0.51
CA PRO A 543 18.77 -3.91 0.35
C PRO A 543 17.35 -4.44 0.10
N PRO A 544 17.17 -5.76 -0.03
CA PRO A 544 15.85 -6.36 -0.13
C PRO A 544 15.10 -6.30 1.20
N GLY A 545 13.77 -6.44 1.13
CA GLY A 545 12.93 -6.63 2.30
C GLY A 545 11.55 -7.16 1.93
N PRO A 546 10.80 -7.72 2.88
CA PRO A 546 9.45 -8.18 2.61
C PRO A 546 8.54 -6.99 2.31
N GLY A 547 7.66 -7.13 1.32
CA GLY A 547 6.47 -6.30 1.20
C GLY A 547 5.30 -6.96 1.94
N GLY A 548 4.31 -6.17 2.34
CA GLY A 548 3.13 -6.62 3.08
C GLY A 548 2.56 -5.54 3.98
N ASP A 549 1.57 -5.92 4.79
CA ASP A 549 0.95 -5.03 5.76
C ASP A 549 1.92 -4.78 6.94
N PRO A 550 2.32 -3.51 7.22
CA PRO A 550 3.28 -3.18 8.27
C PRO A 550 2.72 -3.34 9.69
N ILE A 551 1.39 -3.44 9.86
CA ILE A 551 0.74 -3.73 11.14
C ILE A 551 0.87 -5.21 11.44
N ARG A 552 0.55 -6.07 10.47
CA ARG A 552 0.65 -7.54 10.63
C ARG A 552 2.11 -7.97 10.68
N ASN A 553 2.95 -7.46 9.79
CA ASN A 553 4.38 -7.77 9.71
C ASN A 553 5.26 -6.51 9.71
N PRO A 554 5.70 -6.04 10.90
CA PRO A 554 6.61 -4.90 10.99
C PRO A 554 7.98 -5.06 10.31
N ASP A 555 8.40 -6.27 9.90
CA ASP A 555 9.66 -6.47 9.14
C ASP A 555 9.64 -5.80 7.74
N VAL A 556 8.43 -5.43 7.27
CA VAL A 556 8.23 -4.58 6.09
C VAL A 556 8.92 -3.23 6.26
N LEU A 557 9.03 -2.75 7.50
CA LEU A 557 9.72 -1.52 7.86
C LEU A 557 11.24 -1.77 8.04
N PRO A 558 12.10 -0.77 7.86
CA PRO A 558 11.78 0.55 7.30
C PRO A 558 11.55 0.43 5.78
N THR A 559 10.89 1.43 5.20
CA THR A 559 10.72 1.54 3.74
C THR A 559 12.01 1.96 3.06
N GLY A 560 12.01 2.12 1.73
CA GLY A 560 13.20 2.38 0.93
C GLY A 560 14.01 1.14 0.56
N LYS A 561 13.43 -0.06 0.73
CA LYS A 561 14.02 -1.36 0.38
C LYS A 561 13.54 -1.82 -0.99
N ASN A 562 14.30 -2.70 -1.65
CA ASN A 562 13.85 -3.41 -2.86
C ASN A 562 12.90 -4.54 -2.47
N MET A 563 11.60 -4.28 -2.41
CA MET A 563 10.68 -5.22 -1.77
C MET A 563 10.46 -6.51 -2.56
N HIS A 564 10.16 -7.61 -1.87
CA HIS A 564 9.81 -8.90 -2.45
C HIS A 564 8.54 -9.45 -1.81
N ALA A 565 7.92 -10.45 -2.46
CA ALA A 565 6.85 -11.23 -1.85
C ALA A 565 7.42 -12.27 -0.87
N LEU A 566 7.14 -13.55 -1.07
CA LEU A 566 7.55 -14.65 -0.20
C LEU A 566 7.91 -15.90 -1.02
N ASP A 567 8.47 -16.92 -0.37
CA ASP A 567 8.62 -18.24 -0.99
C ASP A 567 7.22 -18.85 -1.19
N PRO A 568 6.77 -19.12 -2.44
CA PRO A 568 5.44 -19.66 -2.67
C PRO A 568 5.19 -21.02 -1.99
N ASN A 569 6.24 -21.74 -1.57
CA ASN A 569 6.10 -23.00 -0.82
C ASN A 569 5.99 -22.81 0.71
N SER A 570 6.14 -21.59 1.22
CA SER A 570 6.03 -21.30 2.66
C SER A 570 4.60 -21.02 3.12
N ILE A 571 3.63 -20.99 2.20
CA ILE A 571 2.21 -20.75 2.49
C ILE A 571 1.33 -21.96 2.11
N PRO A 572 0.20 -22.19 2.82
CA PRO A 572 -0.20 -21.52 4.05
C PRO A 572 0.64 -21.98 5.26
N THR A 573 0.90 -21.08 6.19
CA THR A 573 1.51 -21.45 7.48
C THR A 573 0.49 -22.13 8.38
N LYS A 574 0.95 -22.82 9.43
CA LYS A 574 0.04 -23.41 10.44
C LYS A 574 -0.87 -22.35 11.07
N ALA A 575 -0.31 -21.20 11.45
CA ALA A 575 -1.10 -20.09 12.01
C ALA A 575 -2.16 -19.58 11.02
N ALA A 576 -1.82 -19.48 9.73
CA ALA A 576 -2.80 -19.09 8.70
C ALA A 576 -3.92 -20.13 8.56
N ALA A 577 -3.60 -21.42 8.61
CA ALA A 577 -4.61 -22.49 8.57
C ALA A 577 -5.53 -22.48 9.81
N ASP A 578 -4.98 -22.23 10.99
CA ASP A 578 -5.75 -22.13 12.24
C ASP A 578 -6.72 -20.93 12.18
N VAL A 579 -6.27 -19.77 11.69
CA VAL A 579 -7.13 -18.59 11.47
C VAL A 579 -8.17 -18.86 10.39
N ALA A 580 -7.80 -19.52 9.28
CA ALA A 580 -8.74 -19.85 8.22
C ALA A 580 -9.89 -20.73 8.72
N LEU A 581 -9.62 -21.67 9.62
CA LEU A 581 -10.67 -22.50 10.24
C LEU A 581 -11.66 -21.64 11.05
N VAL A 582 -11.17 -20.67 11.82
CA VAL A 582 -12.04 -19.74 12.57
C VAL A 582 -12.92 -18.93 11.62
N VAL A 583 -12.35 -18.39 10.53
CA VAL A 583 -13.11 -17.60 9.55
C VAL A 583 -14.15 -18.44 8.81
N VAL A 584 -13.79 -19.66 8.39
CA VAL A 584 -14.72 -20.57 7.72
C VAL A 584 -15.86 -20.99 8.65
N ASN A 585 -15.57 -21.32 9.91
CA ASN A 585 -16.61 -21.67 10.87
C ASN A 585 -17.57 -20.49 11.11
N ARG A 586 -17.04 -19.26 11.25
CA ARG A 586 -17.88 -18.05 11.37
C ARG A 586 -18.74 -17.79 10.14
N LEU A 587 -18.19 -18.02 8.94
CA LEU A 587 -18.95 -17.91 7.70
C LEU A 587 -20.10 -18.92 7.67
N LEU A 588 -19.84 -20.18 8.02
CA LEU A 588 -20.86 -21.23 8.06
C LEU A 588 -21.93 -20.95 9.13
N GLU A 589 -21.52 -20.59 10.35
CA GLU A 589 -22.45 -20.20 11.42
C GLU A 589 -23.33 -19.01 11.01
N GLY A 590 -22.76 -18.02 10.33
CA GLY A 590 -23.49 -16.87 9.81
C GLY A 590 -24.53 -17.25 8.75
N LEU A 591 -24.18 -18.16 7.84
CA LEU A 591 -25.07 -18.64 6.79
C LEU A 591 -26.17 -19.59 7.33
N GLU A 592 -25.84 -20.43 8.30
CA GLU A 592 -26.81 -21.30 8.98
C GLU A 592 -27.87 -20.49 9.76
N LYS A 593 -27.51 -19.33 10.31
CA LYS A 593 -28.49 -18.42 10.93
C LYS A 593 -29.49 -17.85 9.91
N GLN A 594 -29.12 -17.78 8.64
CA GLN A 594 -29.96 -17.27 7.55
C GLN A 594 -30.77 -18.36 6.83
N GLY A 595 -30.52 -19.65 7.12
CA GLY A 595 -31.22 -20.77 6.47
C GLY A 595 -30.40 -22.06 6.44
N GLU A 596 -30.54 -22.83 5.37
CA GLU A 596 -29.76 -24.07 5.18
C GLU A 596 -28.31 -23.77 4.78
N ALA A 597 -27.39 -24.63 5.20
CA ALA A 597 -25.98 -24.50 4.85
C ALA A 597 -25.78 -24.51 3.32
N PRO A 598 -24.88 -23.65 2.77
CA PRO A 598 -24.69 -23.55 1.34
C PRO A 598 -24.07 -24.84 0.77
N GLU A 599 -24.62 -25.35 -0.33
CA GLU A 599 -23.99 -26.46 -1.08
C GLU A 599 -22.71 -26.01 -1.81
N SER A 600 -22.57 -24.72 -2.11
CA SER A 600 -21.44 -24.17 -2.87
C SER A 600 -21.18 -22.71 -2.52
N ILE A 601 -19.90 -22.36 -2.36
CA ILE A 601 -19.42 -20.99 -2.13
C ILE A 601 -18.36 -20.68 -3.17
N ALA A 602 -18.53 -19.58 -3.90
CA ALA A 602 -17.53 -19.09 -4.84
C ALA A 602 -16.52 -18.19 -4.11
N PHE A 603 -15.23 -18.50 -4.23
CA PHE A 603 -14.13 -17.71 -3.65
C PHE A 603 -13.30 -17.05 -4.76
N THR A 604 -12.80 -15.85 -4.47
CA THR A 604 -11.75 -15.18 -5.23
C THR A 604 -10.47 -15.22 -4.42
N LEU A 605 -9.34 -15.58 -5.05
CA LEU A 605 -8.03 -15.63 -4.41
C LEU A 605 -7.12 -14.57 -5.03
N TRP A 606 -6.58 -13.67 -4.22
CA TRP A 606 -5.59 -12.69 -4.67
C TRP A 606 -4.23 -12.99 -4.05
N GLY A 607 -3.17 -12.86 -4.85
CA GLY A 607 -1.80 -13.04 -4.35
C GLY A 607 -1.35 -11.97 -3.34
N THR A 608 -2.14 -10.93 -3.10
CA THR A 608 -1.82 -9.87 -2.12
C THR A 608 -2.32 -10.17 -0.71
N ASP A 609 -3.37 -10.99 -0.58
CA ASP A 609 -3.96 -11.37 0.71
C ASP A 609 -3.45 -12.71 1.26
N ASN A 610 -2.90 -13.55 0.36
CA ASN A 610 -2.18 -14.79 0.66
C ASN A 610 -0.73 -14.49 1.05
#